data_AF-A0A1H2BDQ1-F1
#
_entry.id   AF-A0A1H2BDQ1-F1
#
_cell.length_a   1.000
_cell.length_b   1.000
_cell.length_c   1.000
_cell.angle_alpha   90.00
_cell.angle_beta   90.00
_cell.angle_gamma   90.00
#
_symmetry.space_group_name_H-M   'P 1'
#
loop_
_entity.id
_entity.type
_entity.pdbx_description
1 polymer ?
#
loop_
_entity_poly.entity_id
_entity_poly.type
_entity_poly.pdbx_seq_one_letter_code
_entity_poly.pdbx_strand_id
1 'polypeptide(L)'
;MAVTRRLGLGVFLALGLVPLFHLLSPETASPVVAVDGRCDAASFQITLPSSVCTWIKRTKSSVVTFGVELKGMRIVQPDIVRGSHMIVRIRPVETPIPRGQTALKGLEPTSVTAGRSEYKFRGQTVYLLQGIDGTSVYVSRGLTTFEADRLYGKTIEVLYQYDRQRDDFEALDTQLVELLKRVDLQQKPSM
;
A
#
# COMPACT_ATOMS: atom_id res chain seq x y z
N MET A 1 14.18 -32.73 -79.81
CA MET A 1 15.15 -33.51 -79.01
C MET A 1 14.68 -33.55 -77.56
N ALA A 2 14.82 -34.73 -76.93
CA ALA A 2 14.60 -35.10 -75.52
C ALA A 2 13.14 -35.00 -74.98
N VAL A 3 12.40 -36.07 -74.60
CA VAL A 3 12.66 -37.23 -73.69
C VAL A 3 12.85 -36.74 -72.23
N THR A 4 12.28 -37.25 -71.12
CA THR A 4 11.28 -38.25 -70.74
C THR A 4 11.24 -38.24 -69.19
N ARG A 5 10.06 -38.41 -68.57
CA ARG A 5 9.72 -39.08 -67.28
C ARG A 5 10.42 -38.76 -65.93
N ARG A 6 9.52 -38.60 -64.93
CA ARG A 6 9.30 -39.39 -63.68
C ARG A 6 10.15 -39.21 -62.40
N LEU A 7 9.39 -39.38 -61.30
CA LEU A 7 9.71 -39.92 -59.95
C LEU A 7 10.55 -39.00 -59.04
N GLY A 8 10.37 -38.95 -57.72
CA GLY A 8 9.61 -39.77 -56.76
C GLY A 8 9.15 -38.90 -55.56
N LEU A 9 8.10 -39.31 -54.84
CA LEU A 9 8.12 -40.21 -53.68
C LEU A 9 8.71 -39.54 -52.42
N GLY A 10 7.87 -39.31 -51.41
CA GLY A 10 8.28 -38.80 -50.11
C GLY A 10 7.12 -38.51 -49.17
N VAL A 11 6.37 -39.55 -48.81
CA VAL A 11 5.50 -39.57 -47.62
C VAL A 11 6.39 -39.40 -46.39
N PHE A 12 6.07 -38.49 -45.47
CA PHE A 12 6.16 -38.74 -44.03
C PHE A 12 5.16 -37.86 -43.29
N LEU A 13 4.09 -38.53 -42.81
CA LEU A 13 3.34 -38.09 -41.64
C LEU A 13 4.33 -37.83 -40.51
N ALA A 14 4.38 -36.60 -40.01
CA ALA A 14 4.85 -36.32 -38.67
C ALA A 14 3.67 -35.82 -37.85
N LEU A 15 2.96 -36.78 -37.24
CA LEU A 15 2.15 -36.57 -36.04
C LEU A 15 3.08 -36.03 -34.95
N GLY A 16 3.31 -34.72 -34.97
CA GLY A 16 3.93 -34.01 -33.88
C GLY A 16 2.91 -33.93 -32.75
N LEU A 17 3.00 -34.87 -31.80
CA LEU A 17 2.51 -34.67 -30.44
C LEU A 17 2.99 -33.29 -29.99
N VAL A 18 2.07 -32.33 -29.86
CA VAL A 18 2.34 -31.13 -29.06
C VAL A 18 2.20 -31.60 -27.62
N PRO A 19 3.30 -31.72 -26.85
CA PRO A 19 3.15 -31.97 -25.43
C PRO A 19 2.46 -30.74 -24.86
N LEU A 20 1.24 -30.95 -24.38
CA LEU A 20 0.46 -30.04 -23.57
C LEU A 20 1.24 -29.82 -22.26
N PHE A 21 2.32 -29.04 -22.33
CA PHE A 21 2.92 -28.47 -21.15
C PHE A 21 1.95 -27.42 -20.63
N HIS A 22 1.03 -27.90 -19.79
CA HIS A 22 0.46 -27.09 -18.74
C HIS A 22 1.63 -26.43 -18.01
N LEU A 23 1.92 -25.18 -18.40
CA LEU A 23 2.59 -24.21 -17.56
C LEU A 23 1.65 -23.97 -16.37
N LEU A 24 1.66 -24.92 -15.44
CA LEU A 24 1.47 -24.65 -14.03
C LEU A 24 2.64 -23.74 -13.66
N SER A 25 2.48 -22.45 -13.96
CA SER A 25 3.18 -21.44 -13.19
C SER A 25 2.88 -21.77 -11.74
N PRO A 26 3.88 -22.05 -10.90
CA PRO A 26 3.63 -21.99 -9.48
C PRO A 26 3.18 -20.56 -9.24
N GLU A 27 1.90 -20.38 -8.95
CA GLU A 27 1.47 -19.26 -8.13
C GLU A 27 2.51 -19.20 -7.03
N THR A 28 3.35 -18.17 -7.06
CA THR A 28 4.05 -17.69 -5.89
C THR A 28 2.95 -17.39 -4.90
N ALA A 29 2.55 -18.42 -4.15
CA ALA A 29 1.74 -18.30 -2.98
C ALA A 29 2.50 -17.31 -2.12
N SER A 30 1.98 -16.08 -2.11
CA SER A 30 2.46 -15.04 -1.22
C SER A 30 2.51 -15.70 0.16
N PRO A 31 3.66 -15.69 0.86
CA PRO A 31 3.79 -16.45 2.09
C PRO A 31 2.62 -16.07 2.99
N VAL A 32 1.75 -17.04 3.24
CA VAL A 32 0.63 -16.89 4.16
C VAL A 32 1.30 -16.71 5.51
N VAL A 33 1.52 -15.46 5.90
CA VAL A 33 2.05 -15.12 7.21
C VAL A 33 1.01 -15.65 8.19
N ALA A 34 1.33 -16.74 8.87
CA ALA A 34 0.49 -17.32 9.91
C ALA A 34 0.20 -16.22 10.94
N VAL A 35 -1.06 -15.83 11.03
CA VAL A 35 -1.50 -14.76 11.93
C VAL A 35 -1.88 -15.39 13.26
N ASP A 36 -0.89 -15.57 14.13
CA ASP A 36 -1.05 -16.35 15.37
C ASP A 36 -1.42 -15.50 16.61
N GLY A 37 -1.88 -14.25 16.44
CA GLY A 37 -2.21 -13.43 17.62
C GLY A 37 -2.97 -12.13 17.38
N ARG A 38 -3.86 -11.82 18.33
CA ARG A 38 -4.47 -10.50 18.51
C ARG A 38 -3.50 -9.62 19.31
N CYS A 39 -3.10 -8.49 18.74
CA CYS A 39 -2.19 -7.53 19.34
C CYS A 39 -2.95 -6.30 19.84
N ASP A 40 -2.99 -6.16 21.15
CA ASP A 40 -3.51 -4.98 21.83
C ASP A 40 -2.41 -3.94 22.03
N ALA A 41 -2.50 -2.81 21.33
CA ALA A 41 -1.53 -1.73 21.42
C ALA A 41 -2.23 -0.37 21.55
N ALA A 42 -1.97 0.33 22.65
CA ALA A 42 -2.71 1.54 23.03
C ALA A 42 -4.23 1.30 22.94
N SER A 43 -4.95 2.19 22.26
CA SER A 43 -6.40 2.12 22.01
C SER A 43 -6.77 1.24 20.81
N PHE A 44 -5.87 0.42 20.30
CA PHE A 44 -6.08 -0.38 19.09
C PHE A 44 -5.94 -1.87 19.34
N GLN A 45 -6.61 -2.61 18.46
CA GLN A 45 -6.47 -4.04 18.26
C GLN A 45 -6.05 -4.29 16.82
N ILE A 46 -5.02 -5.11 16.66
CA ILE A 46 -4.42 -5.43 15.36
C ILE A 46 -4.06 -6.92 15.33
N THR A 47 -4.40 -7.62 14.25
CA THR A 47 -4.19 -9.06 14.09
C THR A 47 -2.84 -9.30 13.38
N LEU A 48 -1.84 -9.79 14.13
CA LEU A 48 -0.43 -9.86 13.71
C LEU A 48 0.32 -11.06 14.32
N PRO A 49 1.42 -11.51 13.71
CA PRO A 49 2.34 -12.45 14.36
C PRO A 49 2.88 -11.92 15.69
N SER A 50 3.04 -12.80 16.68
CA SER A 50 3.46 -12.41 18.04
C SER A 50 4.79 -11.67 18.07
N SER A 51 5.74 -12.04 17.19
CA SER A 51 7.04 -11.37 17.04
C SER A 51 6.91 -9.89 16.66
N VAL A 52 5.96 -9.55 15.78
CA VAL A 52 5.67 -8.18 15.36
C VAL A 52 4.96 -7.41 16.47
N CYS A 53 4.04 -8.06 17.18
CA CYS A 53 3.28 -7.45 18.27
C CYS A 53 4.18 -6.91 19.40
N THR A 54 5.28 -7.59 19.71
CA THR A 54 6.24 -7.15 20.75
C THR A 54 6.83 -5.77 20.44
N TRP A 55 7.06 -5.43 19.17
CA TRP A 55 7.65 -4.15 18.78
C TRP A 55 6.64 -3.01 18.92
N ILE A 56 5.40 -3.26 18.50
CA ILE A 56 4.30 -2.28 18.52
C ILE A 56 3.91 -1.89 19.95
N LYS A 57 3.92 -2.83 20.90
CA LYS A 57 3.53 -2.59 22.31
C LYS A 57 4.49 -1.69 23.11
N ARG A 58 5.72 -1.45 22.63
CA ARG A 58 6.74 -0.71 23.40
C ARG A 58 6.50 0.80 23.45
N THR A 59 5.64 1.34 22.60
CA THR A 59 5.33 2.77 22.57
C THR A 59 4.32 3.12 23.67
N LYS A 60 4.72 3.89 24.69
CA LYS A 60 3.83 4.41 25.76
C LYS A 60 2.86 5.52 25.30
N SER A 61 2.68 5.68 23.99
CA SER A 61 1.87 6.74 23.38
C SER A 61 0.51 6.19 22.92
N SER A 62 -0.50 7.05 22.83
CA SER A 62 -1.75 6.76 22.09
C SER A 62 -1.52 6.62 20.57
N VAL A 63 -0.31 6.96 20.11
CA VAL A 63 0.14 6.76 18.73
C VAL A 63 0.86 5.42 18.63
N VAL A 64 0.37 4.57 17.74
CA VAL A 64 1.05 3.33 17.36
C VAL A 64 1.88 3.59 16.11
N THR A 65 3.17 3.23 16.13
CA THR A 65 4.10 3.41 15.00
C THR A 65 4.69 2.08 14.56
N PHE A 66 4.71 1.82 13.25
CA PHE A 66 5.36 0.64 12.67
C PHE A 66 5.92 0.94 11.28
N GLY A 67 6.87 0.13 10.83
CA GLY A 67 7.40 0.17 9.48
C GLY A 67 6.59 -0.74 8.55
N VAL A 68 6.62 -0.44 7.26
CA VAL A 68 6.06 -1.27 6.19
C VAL A 68 7.11 -1.42 5.09
N GLU A 69 7.41 -2.67 4.76
CA GLU A 69 8.24 -3.03 3.62
C GLU A 69 7.36 -3.09 2.36
N LEU A 70 7.61 -2.20 1.39
CA LEU A 70 6.69 -1.88 0.29
C LEU A 70 6.57 -2.95 -0.81
N LYS A 71 7.57 -3.82 -1.00
CA LYS A 71 7.49 -4.89 -2.03
C LYS A 71 6.59 -6.03 -1.55
N GLY A 72 6.67 -6.39 -0.27
CA GLY A 72 5.86 -7.45 0.32
C GLY A 72 4.62 -6.98 1.08
N MET A 73 4.48 -5.67 1.30
CA MET A 73 3.48 -5.05 2.19
C MET A 73 3.43 -5.72 3.56
N ARG A 74 4.62 -5.91 4.16
CA ARG A 74 4.77 -6.55 5.47
C ARG A 74 5.06 -5.52 6.53
N ILE A 75 4.41 -5.65 7.69
CA ILE A 75 4.74 -4.86 8.87
C ILE A 75 6.12 -5.29 9.39
N VAL A 76 6.99 -4.32 9.57
CA VAL A 76 8.38 -4.48 10.05
C VAL A 76 8.66 -3.49 11.17
N GLN A 77 9.78 -3.67 11.86
CA GLN A 77 10.25 -2.67 12.81
C GLN A 77 10.46 -1.33 12.08
N PRO A 78 9.98 -0.20 12.63
CA PRO A 78 10.16 1.11 12.00
C PRO A 78 11.66 1.45 11.90
N ASP A 79 12.07 1.90 10.72
CA ASP A 79 13.43 2.32 10.40
C ASP A 79 13.38 3.61 9.55
N ILE A 80 14.52 4.10 9.08
CA ILE A 80 14.64 5.27 8.22
C ILE A 80 13.85 5.05 6.92
N VAL A 81 12.97 6.00 6.59
CA VAL A 81 12.22 6.04 5.32
C VAL A 81 13.18 6.25 4.15
N ARG A 82 13.51 5.17 3.42
CA ARG A 82 14.27 5.17 2.17
C ARG A 82 13.84 4.02 1.28
N GLY A 83 13.78 4.26 -0.03
CA GLY A 83 13.51 3.22 -1.03
C GLY A 83 12.21 2.47 -0.79
N SER A 84 12.30 1.23 -0.29
CA SER A 84 11.17 0.32 -0.09
C SER A 84 10.63 0.30 1.35
N HIS A 85 10.92 1.32 2.17
CA HIS A 85 10.44 1.41 3.55
C HIS A 85 9.48 2.60 3.72
N MET A 86 8.33 2.34 4.35
CA MET A 86 7.34 3.36 4.76
C MET A 86 7.15 3.31 6.28
N ILE A 87 7.07 4.46 6.94
CA ILE A 87 6.67 4.51 8.36
C ILE A 87 5.19 4.86 8.43
N VAL A 88 4.43 4.08 9.17
CA VAL A 88 3.01 4.32 9.44
C VAL A 88 2.81 4.67 10.91
N ARG A 89 1.98 5.67 11.18
CA ARG A 89 1.56 6.11 12.50
C ARG A 89 0.04 6.18 12.53
N ILE A 90 -0.57 5.51 13.51
CA ILE A 90 -2.01 5.55 13.70
C ILE A 90 -2.34 6.13 15.07
N ARG A 91 -3.42 6.90 15.16
CA ARG A 91 -3.92 7.46 16.42
C ARG A 91 -5.44 7.61 16.41
N PRO A 92 -6.09 7.50 17.57
CA PRO A 92 -7.52 7.77 17.65
C PRO A 92 -7.77 9.25 17.42
N VAL A 93 -8.89 9.58 16.78
CA VAL A 93 -9.38 10.94 16.63
C VAL A 93 -10.84 11.03 17.06
N GLU A 94 -11.14 12.07 17.84
CA GLU A 94 -12.51 12.36 18.28
C GLU A 94 -13.32 13.03 17.18
N THR A 95 -12.65 13.85 16.36
CA THR A 95 -13.26 14.54 15.23
C THR A 95 -12.76 13.91 13.93
N PRO A 96 -13.64 13.55 12.98
CA PRO A 96 -13.28 12.92 11.72
C PRO A 96 -12.74 13.95 10.73
N ILE A 97 -11.69 14.67 11.10
CA ILE A 97 -11.02 15.68 10.28
C ILE A 97 -9.51 15.38 10.30
N PRO A 98 -8.94 14.90 9.19
CA PRO A 98 -7.49 14.78 9.04
C PRO A 98 -6.77 16.12 9.18
N ARG A 99 -5.51 16.07 9.62
CA ARG A 99 -4.66 17.27 9.70
C ARG A 99 -4.56 18.01 8.35
N GLY A 100 -4.44 17.29 7.24
CA GLY A 100 -4.36 17.87 5.90
C GLY A 100 -5.60 18.66 5.51
N GLN A 101 -6.79 18.17 5.87
CA GLN A 101 -8.04 18.90 5.64
C GLN A 101 -8.07 20.24 6.37
N THR A 102 -7.59 20.28 7.62
CA THR A 102 -7.53 21.51 8.40
C THR A 102 -6.60 22.54 7.75
N ALA A 103 -5.48 22.09 7.20
CA ALA A 103 -4.51 22.95 6.53
C ALA A 103 -5.06 23.58 5.24
N LEU A 104 -5.95 22.89 4.54
CA LEU A 104 -6.52 23.34 3.26
C LEU A 104 -7.87 24.06 3.39
N LYS A 105 -8.39 24.22 4.62
CA LYS A 105 -9.71 24.80 4.84
C LYS A 105 -9.81 26.22 4.26
N GLY A 106 -10.76 26.40 3.33
CA GLY A 106 -11.03 27.69 2.67
C GLY A 106 -10.05 28.04 1.55
N LEU A 107 -9.22 27.09 1.11
CA LEU A 107 -8.36 27.24 -0.06
C LEU A 107 -8.97 26.51 -1.26
N GLU A 108 -8.74 27.08 -2.43
CA GLU A 108 -9.05 26.44 -3.72
C GLU A 108 -7.78 25.77 -4.29
N PRO A 109 -7.93 24.68 -5.06
CA PRO A 109 -6.79 24.04 -5.70
C PRO A 109 -6.18 24.97 -6.77
N THR A 110 -4.85 24.99 -6.80
CA THR A 110 -4.07 25.67 -7.85
C THR A 110 -4.07 24.93 -9.18
N SER A 111 -4.24 23.61 -9.16
CA SER A 111 -4.40 22.79 -10.36
C SER A 111 -5.11 21.48 -10.02
N VAL A 112 -5.66 20.81 -11.03
CA VAL A 112 -6.20 19.45 -10.91
C VAL A 112 -5.67 18.63 -12.08
N THR A 113 -4.96 17.54 -11.79
CA THR A 113 -4.35 16.65 -12.80
C THR A 113 -4.57 15.20 -12.41
N ALA A 114 -5.10 14.38 -13.33
CA ALA A 114 -5.32 12.95 -13.12
C ALA A 114 -6.06 12.60 -11.81
N GLY A 115 -7.03 13.43 -11.40
CA GLY A 115 -7.80 13.22 -10.16
C GLY A 115 -7.09 13.69 -8.88
N ARG A 116 -5.89 14.26 -8.98
CA ARG A 116 -5.17 14.91 -7.87
C ARG A 116 -5.38 16.42 -7.93
N SER A 117 -5.81 17.00 -6.82
CA SER A 117 -5.89 18.45 -6.63
C SER A 117 -4.60 18.95 -5.96
N GLU A 118 -3.95 19.94 -6.55
CA GLU A 118 -2.72 20.55 -6.01
C GLU A 118 -3.04 21.86 -5.30
N TYR A 119 -2.56 22.03 -4.07
CA TYR A 119 -2.70 23.24 -3.28
C TYR A 119 -1.33 23.83 -2.93
N LYS A 120 -1.28 25.15 -2.82
CA LYS A 120 -0.13 25.87 -2.25
C LYS A 120 -0.49 26.37 -0.86
N PHE A 121 0.20 25.86 0.16
CA PHE A 121 -0.01 26.24 1.54
C PHE A 121 1.33 26.54 2.21
N ARG A 122 1.51 27.78 2.70
CA ARG A 122 2.74 28.23 3.39
C ARG A 122 4.03 27.91 2.62
N GLY A 123 4.02 28.07 1.30
CA GLY A 123 5.17 27.79 0.43
C GLY A 123 5.42 26.30 0.14
N GLN A 124 4.54 25.41 0.60
CA GLN A 124 4.60 23.98 0.31
C GLN A 124 3.49 23.57 -0.66
N THR A 125 3.76 22.51 -1.43
CA THR A 125 2.74 21.82 -2.21
C THR A 125 2.08 20.76 -1.35
N VAL A 126 0.75 20.77 -1.33
CA VAL A 126 -0.07 19.70 -0.75
C VAL A 126 -0.94 19.14 -1.88
N TYR A 127 -0.93 17.81 -2.04
CA TYR A 127 -1.82 17.12 -2.96
C TYR A 127 -3.01 16.57 -2.19
N LEU A 128 -4.18 16.63 -2.79
CA LEU A 128 -5.39 15.96 -2.33
C LEU A 128 -5.79 14.96 -3.41
N LEU A 129 -5.99 13.72 -3.00
CA LEU A 129 -6.47 12.63 -3.87
C LEU A 129 -7.55 11.83 -3.16
N GLN A 130 -8.28 11.03 -3.94
CA GLN A 130 -9.33 10.16 -3.44
C GLN A 130 -8.78 8.73 -3.28
N GLY A 131 -8.76 8.22 -2.05
CA GLY A 131 -8.38 6.84 -1.78
C GLY A 131 -9.41 5.83 -2.32
N ILE A 132 -9.02 4.56 -2.42
CA ILE A 132 -9.85 3.48 -2.99
C ILE A 132 -11.18 3.28 -2.26
N ASP A 133 -11.25 3.69 -1.00
CA ASP A 133 -12.44 3.60 -0.16
C ASP A 133 -13.24 4.90 -0.09
N GLY A 134 -12.99 5.86 -0.98
CA GLY A 134 -13.70 7.14 -1.02
C GLY A 134 -13.31 8.10 0.11
N THR A 135 -12.23 7.83 0.85
CA THR A 135 -11.69 8.77 1.83
C THR A 135 -10.68 9.72 1.19
N SER A 136 -10.71 11.00 1.57
CA SER A 136 -9.72 11.98 1.15
C SER A 136 -8.35 11.67 1.74
N VAL A 137 -7.32 11.76 0.90
CA VAL A 137 -5.92 11.56 1.26
C VAL A 137 -5.15 12.82 0.92
N TYR A 138 -4.46 13.37 1.92
CA TYR A 138 -3.69 14.59 1.80
C TYR A 138 -2.21 14.22 1.82
N VAL A 139 -1.43 14.67 0.84
CA VAL A 139 -0.01 14.37 0.74
C VAL A 139 0.78 15.66 0.74
N SER A 140 1.63 15.84 1.72
CA SER A 140 2.49 17.01 1.85
C SER A 140 3.97 16.61 1.74
N ARG A 141 4.78 17.57 1.29
CA ARG A 141 6.22 17.36 1.14
C ARG A 141 6.95 17.68 2.44
N GLY A 142 7.65 16.70 3.00
CA GLY A 142 8.67 16.87 4.03
C GLY A 142 10.06 17.17 3.46
N LEU A 143 11.10 17.17 4.30
CA LEU A 143 12.48 17.43 3.86
C LEU A 143 13.01 16.35 2.91
N THR A 144 12.89 15.08 3.34
CA THR A 144 13.40 13.91 2.60
C THR A 144 12.31 12.91 2.23
N THR A 145 11.06 13.14 2.63
CA THR A 145 9.93 12.23 2.48
C THR A 145 8.71 12.96 1.96
N PHE A 146 7.76 12.22 1.39
CA PHE A 146 6.37 12.62 1.42
C PHE A 146 5.73 12.13 2.72
N GLU A 147 4.76 12.89 3.22
CA GLU A 147 3.89 12.50 4.32
C GLU A 147 2.45 12.57 3.84
N ALA A 148 1.73 11.46 3.97
CA ALA A 148 0.33 11.36 3.65
C ALA A 148 -0.51 11.21 4.92
N ASP A 149 -1.69 11.83 4.93
CA ASP A 149 -2.67 11.76 6.02
C ASP A 149 -4.07 11.46 5.49
N ARG A 150 -4.78 10.58 6.20
CA ARG A 150 -6.15 10.18 5.90
C ARG A 150 -6.87 9.63 7.14
N LEU A 151 -8.19 9.50 7.06
CA LEU A 151 -8.93 8.67 8.00
C LEU A 151 -8.95 7.20 7.54
N TYR A 152 -9.01 6.29 8.49
CA TYR A 152 -9.40 4.90 8.29
C TYR A 152 -10.65 4.64 9.14
N GLY A 153 -11.78 4.37 8.46
CA GLY A 153 -13.08 4.45 9.10
C GLY A 153 -13.40 5.88 9.55
N LYS A 154 -14.00 6.04 10.73
CA LYS A 154 -14.42 7.35 11.26
C LYS A 154 -13.56 7.90 12.39
N THR A 155 -12.72 7.06 13.00
CA THR A 155 -12.14 7.35 14.32
C THR A 155 -10.62 7.12 14.37
N ILE A 156 -10.01 6.69 13.27
CA ILE A 156 -8.57 6.41 13.20
C ILE A 156 -7.96 7.35 12.17
N GLU A 157 -7.01 8.18 12.58
CA GLU A 157 -6.16 8.90 11.64
C GLU A 157 -4.92 8.06 11.35
N VAL A 158 -4.58 7.96 10.06
CA VAL A 158 -3.41 7.25 9.55
C VAL A 158 -2.50 8.26 8.89
N LEU A 159 -1.28 8.36 9.41
CA LEU A 159 -0.19 9.17 8.89
C LEU A 159 0.90 8.24 8.37
N TYR A 160 1.34 8.40 7.13
CA TYR A 160 2.37 7.54 6.57
C TYR A 160 3.40 8.31 5.75
N GLN A 161 4.66 7.96 5.95
CA GLN A 161 5.81 8.63 5.35
C GLN A 161 6.56 7.66 4.44
N TYR A 162 6.84 8.09 3.21
CA TYR A 162 7.56 7.31 2.20
C TYR A 162 8.57 8.18 1.44
N ASP A 163 9.46 7.53 0.70
CA ASP A 163 10.55 8.19 -0.01
C ASP A 163 10.02 9.27 -0.96
N ARG A 164 10.67 10.45 -0.95
CA ARG A 164 10.29 11.58 -1.81
C ARG A 164 10.46 11.32 -3.30
N GLN A 165 11.18 10.26 -3.68
CA GLN A 165 11.35 9.87 -5.09
C GLN A 165 10.12 9.15 -5.65
N ARG A 166 9.14 8.82 -4.80
CA ARG A 166 7.89 8.18 -5.20
C ARG A 166 6.81 9.21 -5.47
N ASP A 167 6.11 9.05 -6.59
CA ASP A 167 4.95 9.85 -7.00
C ASP A 167 3.70 9.00 -7.25
N ASP A 168 3.75 7.70 -6.93
CA ASP A 168 2.67 6.71 -7.07
C ASP A 168 1.72 6.71 -5.86
N PHE A 169 1.27 7.89 -5.45
CA PHE A 169 0.52 8.13 -4.22
C PHE A 169 -0.72 7.24 -4.07
N GLU A 170 -1.53 7.08 -5.12
CA GLU A 170 -2.74 6.26 -5.12
C GLU A 170 -2.42 4.78 -4.92
N ALA A 171 -1.34 4.29 -5.53
CA ALA A 171 -0.94 2.90 -5.43
C ALA A 171 -0.46 2.59 -3.99
N LEU A 172 0.32 3.50 -3.39
CA LEU A 172 0.76 3.39 -2.01
C LEU A 172 -0.41 3.46 -1.03
N ASP A 173 -1.36 4.38 -1.22
CA ASP A 173 -2.57 4.46 -0.39
C ASP A 173 -3.38 3.17 -0.48
N THR A 174 -3.60 2.67 -1.70
CA THR A 174 -4.35 1.44 -1.94
C THR A 174 -3.71 0.25 -1.22
N GLN A 175 -2.41 0.06 -1.41
CA GLN A 175 -1.69 -1.03 -0.76
C GLN A 175 -1.72 -0.91 0.77
N LEU A 176 -1.57 0.30 1.32
CA LEU A 176 -1.69 0.53 2.76
C LEU A 176 -3.08 0.19 3.27
N VAL A 177 -4.15 0.64 2.60
CA VAL A 177 -5.53 0.32 3.00
C VAL A 177 -5.77 -1.19 2.99
N GLU A 178 -5.30 -1.90 1.97
CA GLU A 178 -5.38 -3.36 1.91
C GLU A 178 -4.61 -4.05 3.03
N LEU A 179 -3.43 -3.53 3.38
CA LEU A 179 -2.67 -3.99 4.53
C LEU A 179 -3.47 -3.79 5.84
N LEU A 180 -4.03 -2.60 6.05
CA LEU A 180 -4.81 -2.27 7.26
C LEU A 180 -6.07 -3.15 7.40
N LYS A 181 -6.72 -3.49 6.29
CA LYS A 181 -7.83 -4.46 6.24
C LYS A 181 -7.36 -5.87 6.62
N ARG A 182 -6.22 -6.31 6.07
CA ARG A 182 -5.67 -7.66 6.32
C ARG A 182 -5.30 -7.88 7.77
N VAL A 183 -4.80 -6.84 8.44
CA VAL A 183 -4.43 -6.89 9.86
C VAL A 183 -5.61 -6.57 10.78
N ASP A 184 -6.83 -6.48 10.26
CA ASP A 184 -8.07 -6.21 11.00
C ASP A 184 -7.89 -5.07 12.02
N LEU A 185 -7.40 -3.92 11.54
CA LEU A 185 -7.17 -2.77 12.41
C LEU A 185 -8.50 -2.23 12.95
N GLN A 186 -8.65 -2.26 14.28
CA GLN A 186 -9.82 -1.75 14.98
C GLN A 186 -9.41 -0.84 16.14
N GLN A 187 -10.20 0.20 16.39
CA GLN A 187 -10.13 0.95 17.63
C GLN A 187 -10.95 0.24 18.70
N LYS A 188 -10.38 0.11 19.91
CA LYS A 188 -11.10 -0.43 21.06
C LYS A 188 -12.22 0.51 21.48
N PRO A 189 -13.35 -0.02 21.97
CA PRO A 189 -14.35 0.79 22.64
C PRO A 189 -13.70 1.58 23.78
N SER A 190 -14.02 2.87 23.89
CA SER A 190 -13.70 3.64 25.09
C SER A 190 -14.48 3.03 26.26
N MET A 191 -13.77 2.56 27.30
CA MET A 191 -14.37 2.11 28.56
C MET A 191 -14.87 3.29 29.38
#